data_AF-A0A960M7X3-F1
#
_entry.id   AF-A0A960M7X3-F1
#
_cell.length_a   1.000
_cell.length_b   1.000
_cell.length_c   1.000
_cell.angle_alpha   90.00
_cell.angle_beta   90.00
_cell.angle_gamma   90.00
#
_symmetry.space_group_name_H-M   'P 1'
#
loop_
_entity.id
_entity.type
_entity.pdbx_description
1 polymer ?
#
loop_
_entity_poly.entity_id
_entity_poly.type
_entity_poly.pdbx_seq_one_letter_code
_entity_poly.pdbx_strand_id
1 'polypeptide(L)'
;MLVPPVHSTEIPSLYEWAQANREKLIQQVALPAIRDVCLGVTFCAVTSFFVTTTPGLITLAVLPVAVTVTNIYFRTVLLYSQDFKLDMSDIWGYVAYGPLLSFSLLDLTTRQVLIHEGGHYLALKLFYEKVQPTIEVYPLIGGITRWSSPSHLSDWGKRLGRENVEAAVAAAGVVATQLMNVPTLVVGHYLGGQIGSYLEASAYISALGDATYALSALFLKASSSSDFVQLNKYGIHPFISAATTLLIPLAVKSALLYLDKLRKDSISESV
;
A
#
# COMPACT_ATOMS: atom_id res chain seq x y z
N MET A 1 1.25 41.40 36.79
CA MET A 1 1.57 40.13 37.45
C MET A 1 2.08 39.20 36.36
N LEU A 2 3.40 39.13 36.18
CA LEU A 2 4.03 38.26 35.20
C LEU A 2 4.03 36.86 35.82
N VAL A 3 3.27 35.94 35.22
CA VAL A 3 3.36 34.52 35.57
C VAL A 3 4.79 34.10 35.22
N PRO A 4 5.60 33.64 36.17
CA PRO A 4 6.96 33.22 35.89
C PRO A 4 6.91 32.02 34.92
N PRO A 5 7.92 31.87 34.04
CA PRO A 5 8.05 30.65 33.26
C PRO A 5 8.18 29.49 34.27
N VAL A 6 7.29 28.51 34.15
CA VAL A 6 7.38 27.27 34.91
C VAL A 6 8.60 26.53 34.39
N HIS A 7 9.75 26.77 35.03
CA HIS A 7 10.88 25.85 35.01
C HIS A 7 10.54 24.66 35.93
N SER A 8 9.68 23.75 35.47
CA SER A 8 9.80 22.37 35.93
C SER A 8 10.87 21.72 35.04
N THR A 9 12.08 21.60 35.57
CA THR A 9 13.28 21.04 34.91
C THR A 9 13.23 19.53 34.70
N GLU A 10 12.12 18.88 34.99
CA GLU A 10 11.95 17.44 34.82
C GLU A 10 10.88 17.18 33.76
N ILE A 11 11.31 16.59 32.65
CA ILE A 11 10.39 16.01 31.68
C ILE A 11 9.68 14.86 32.42
N PRO A 12 8.35 14.93 32.62
CA PRO A 12 7.62 13.89 33.34
C PRO A 12 7.76 12.56 32.61
N SER A 13 7.67 11.46 33.34
CA SER A 13 7.64 10.15 32.69
C SER A 13 6.46 10.06 31.70
N LEU A 14 6.60 9.23 30.66
CA LEU A 14 5.53 9.04 29.68
C LEU A 14 4.21 8.64 30.34
N TYR A 15 4.27 7.86 31.42
CA TYR A 15 3.11 7.46 32.19
C TYR A 15 2.40 8.64 32.87
N GLU A 16 3.16 9.51 33.55
CA GLU A 16 2.62 10.70 34.22
C GLU A 16 2.01 11.68 33.20
N TRP A 17 2.72 11.92 32.10
CA TRP A 17 2.20 12.74 31.01
C TRP A 17 0.92 12.14 30.42
N ALA A 18 0.85 10.82 30.23
CA ALA A 18 -0.32 10.16 29.67
C ALA A 18 -1.56 10.27 30.59
N GLN A 19 -1.37 10.16 31.90
CA GLN A 19 -2.46 10.36 32.87
C GLN A 19 -3.00 11.79 32.81
N ALA A 20 -2.12 12.79 32.71
CA ALA A 20 -2.49 14.19 32.63
C ALA A 20 -3.14 14.58 31.29
N ASN A 21 -2.85 13.85 30.21
CA ASN A 21 -3.29 14.17 28.84
C ASN A 21 -4.27 13.15 28.25
N ARG A 22 -5.10 12.53 29.10
CA ARG A 22 -6.02 11.45 28.72
C ARG A 22 -6.93 11.78 27.53
N GLU A 23 -7.56 12.95 27.52
CA GLU A 23 -8.45 13.35 26.42
C GLU A 23 -7.71 13.49 25.09
N LYS A 24 -6.51 14.09 25.11
CA LYS A 24 -5.63 14.22 23.95
C LYS A 24 -5.24 12.84 23.41
N LEU A 25 -4.87 11.91 24.28
CA LEU A 25 -4.55 10.53 23.90
C LEU A 25 -5.75 9.78 23.31
N ILE A 26 -6.95 9.98 23.85
CA ILE A 26 -8.16 9.38 23.28
C ILE A 26 -8.38 9.88 21.85
N GLN A 27 -8.33 11.20 21.64
CA GLN A 27 -8.63 11.81 20.35
C GLN A 27 -7.56 11.54 19.29
N GLN A 28 -6.28 11.59 19.66
CA GLN A 28 -5.16 11.58 18.71
C GLN A 28 -4.43 10.24 18.64
N VAL A 29 -4.68 9.31 19.57
CA VAL A 29 -4.06 7.97 19.56
C VAL A 29 -5.11 6.87 19.50
N ALA A 30 -6.03 6.80 20.46
CA ALA A 30 -6.94 5.67 20.60
C ALA A 30 -7.98 5.59 19.47
N LEU A 31 -8.67 6.70 19.16
CA LEU A 31 -9.66 6.74 18.07
C LEU A 31 -9.03 6.42 16.69
N PRO A 32 -7.88 7.02 16.33
CA PRO A 32 -7.09 6.60 15.17
C PRO A 32 -6.72 5.11 15.17
N ALA A 33 -6.29 4.56 16.31
CA ALA A 33 -5.92 3.15 16.41
C ALA A 33 -7.11 2.19 16.21
N ILE A 34 -8.30 2.56 16.66
CA ILE A 34 -9.53 1.78 16.38
C ILE A 34 -9.80 1.74 14.87
N ARG A 35 -9.60 2.87 14.16
CA ARG A 35 -9.75 2.89 12.70
C ARG A 35 -8.73 1.98 12.02
N ASP A 36 -7.48 2.02 12.47
CA ASP A 36 -6.39 1.19 11.95
C ASP A 36 -6.74 -0.30 12.09
N VAL A 37 -7.22 -0.72 13.26
CA VAL A 37 -7.57 -2.13 13.50
C VAL A 37 -8.78 -2.54 12.68
N CYS A 38 -9.81 -1.69 12.56
CA CYS A 38 -11.00 -2.02 11.76
C CYS A 38 -10.66 -2.19 10.27
N LEU A 39 -9.87 -1.27 9.71
CA LEU A 39 -9.43 -1.35 8.31
C LEU A 39 -8.51 -2.56 8.10
N GLY A 40 -7.54 -2.77 8.99
CA GLY A 40 -6.60 -3.88 8.92
C GLY A 40 -7.29 -5.24 9.01
N VAL A 41 -8.22 -5.41 9.97
CA VAL A 41 -9.04 -6.62 10.09
C VAL A 41 -9.87 -6.85 8.83
N THR A 42 -10.42 -5.79 8.22
CA THR A 42 -11.19 -5.92 6.97
C THR A 42 -10.32 -6.47 5.84
N PHE A 43 -9.14 -5.91 5.61
CA PHE A 43 -8.23 -6.38 4.55
C PHE A 43 -7.74 -7.80 4.81
N CYS A 44 -7.35 -8.11 6.04
CA CYS A 44 -6.94 -9.46 6.42
C CYS A 44 -8.08 -10.48 6.32
N ALA A 45 -9.31 -10.13 6.70
CA ALA A 45 -10.46 -11.01 6.59
C ALA A 45 -10.77 -11.35 5.13
N VAL A 46 -10.77 -10.36 4.24
CA VAL A 46 -10.97 -10.61 2.80
C VAL A 46 -9.83 -11.48 2.24
N THR A 47 -8.58 -11.21 2.63
CA THR A 47 -7.41 -11.98 2.19
C THR A 47 -7.44 -13.42 2.69
N SER A 48 -8.00 -13.67 3.87
CA SER A 48 -8.07 -15.00 4.48
C SER A 48 -8.80 -16.05 3.62
N PHE A 49 -9.76 -15.62 2.78
CA PHE A 49 -10.45 -16.53 1.86
C PHE A 49 -9.54 -17.15 0.79
N PHE A 50 -8.35 -16.58 0.59
CA PHE A 50 -7.39 -17.02 -0.42
C PHE A 50 -6.15 -17.68 0.19
N VAL A 51 -6.09 -17.81 1.52
CA VAL A 51 -4.97 -18.43 2.23
C VAL A 51 -5.23 -19.92 2.42
N THR A 52 -4.29 -20.75 1.97
CA THR A 52 -4.44 -22.22 1.99
C THR A 52 -3.83 -22.88 3.24
N THR A 53 -3.14 -22.13 4.09
CA THR A 53 -2.39 -22.68 5.23
C THR A 53 -2.84 -22.10 6.58
N THR A 54 -2.96 -22.94 7.59
CA THR A 54 -3.30 -22.51 8.97
C THR A 54 -2.34 -21.47 9.53
N PRO A 55 -0.99 -21.61 9.39
CA PRO A 55 -0.07 -20.57 9.83
C PRO A 55 -0.28 -19.23 9.11
N GLY A 56 -0.66 -19.25 7.83
CA GLY A 56 -1.01 -18.03 7.10
C GLY A 56 -2.25 -17.34 7.69
N LEU A 57 -3.31 -18.10 8.00
CA LEU A 57 -4.51 -17.55 8.63
C LEU A 57 -4.22 -16.92 9.99
N ILE A 58 -3.38 -17.57 10.81
CA ILE A 58 -2.92 -17.01 12.10
C ILE A 58 -2.14 -15.72 11.88
N THR A 59 -1.25 -15.69 10.88
CA THR A 59 -0.46 -14.51 10.53
C THR A 59 -1.38 -13.32 10.19
N LEU A 60 -2.39 -13.54 9.35
CA LEU A 60 -3.37 -12.49 9.00
C LEU A 60 -4.21 -12.02 10.20
N ALA A 61 -4.48 -12.87 11.18
CA ALA A 61 -5.20 -12.47 12.39
C ALA A 61 -4.36 -11.57 13.32
N VAL A 62 -3.04 -11.82 13.39
CA VAL A 62 -2.12 -11.08 14.28
C VAL A 62 -1.68 -9.74 13.66
N LEU A 63 -1.53 -9.68 12.33
CA LEU A 63 -0.99 -8.50 11.64
C LEU A 63 -1.73 -7.18 11.94
N PRO A 64 -3.08 -7.10 11.92
CA PRO A 64 -3.79 -5.86 12.24
C PRO A 64 -3.52 -5.38 13.67
N VAL A 65 -3.38 -6.32 14.62
CA VAL A 65 -3.07 -6.01 16.02
C VAL A 65 -1.65 -5.46 16.12
N ALA A 66 -0.68 -6.11 15.47
CA ALA A 66 0.71 -5.66 15.45
C ALA A 66 0.83 -4.23 14.89
N VAL A 67 0.22 -3.96 13.73
CA VAL A 67 0.19 -2.63 13.10
C VAL A 67 -0.46 -1.60 14.02
N THR A 68 -1.57 -1.95 14.67
CA THR A 68 -2.27 -1.06 15.61
C THR A 68 -1.39 -0.70 16.80
N VAL A 69 -0.71 -1.68 17.41
CA VAL A 69 0.22 -1.46 18.53
C VAL A 69 1.39 -0.57 18.11
N THR A 70 1.99 -0.84 16.95
CA THR A 70 3.05 -0.01 16.37
C THR A 70 2.59 1.44 16.16
N ASN A 71 1.36 1.63 15.68
CA ASN A 71 0.81 2.96 15.43
C ASN A 71 0.49 3.72 16.70
N ILE A 72 -0.01 3.03 17.73
CA ILE A 72 -0.19 3.60 19.07
C ILE A 72 1.16 4.11 19.60
N TYR A 73 2.21 3.29 19.50
CA TYR A 73 3.56 3.67 19.92
C TYR A 73 4.04 4.94 19.21
N PHE A 74 4.04 4.95 17.87
CA PHE A 74 4.54 6.10 17.11
C PHE A 74 3.75 7.38 17.39
N ARG A 75 2.42 7.32 17.44
CA ARG A 75 1.60 8.50 17.75
C ARG A 75 1.84 9.01 19.16
N THR A 76 1.98 8.11 20.13
CA THR A 76 2.24 8.48 21.52
C THR A 76 3.60 9.18 21.65
N VAL A 77 4.65 8.62 21.05
CA VAL A 77 5.99 9.22 21.03
C VAL A 77 5.99 10.57 20.31
N LEU A 78 5.26 10.69 19.20
CA LEU A 78 5.14 11.94 18.44
C LEU A 78 4.49 13.05 19.28
N LEU A 79 3.38 12.75 19.96
CA LEU A 79 2.68 13.74 20.78
C LEU A 79 3.51 14.17 21.98
N TYR A 80 4.16 13.20 22.62
CA TYR A 80 5.03 13.46 23.75
C TYR A 80 6.24 14.32 23.33
N SER A 81 6.89 14.00 22.21
CA SER A 81 8.04 14.78 21.72
C SER A 81 7.65 16.20 21.33
N GLN A 82 6.46 16.40 20.76
CA GLN A 82 5.94 17.72 20.42
C GLN A 82 5.67 18.58 21.66
N ASP A 83 5.06 18.01 22.70
CA ASP A 83 4.70 18.75 23.93
C ASP A 83 5.94 19.24 24.69
N PHE A 84 7.01 18.45 24.68
CA PHE A 84 8.26 18.78 25.37
C PHE A 84 9.36 19.30 24.43
N LYS A 85 9.06 19.51 23.15
CA LYS A 85 10.00 19.97 22.12
C LYS A 85 11.31 19.17 22.12
N LEU A 86 11.19 17.85 22.25
CA LEU A 86 12.35 16.97 22.23
C LEU A 86 13.02 17.02 20.85
N ASP A 87 14.35 17.06 20.83
CA ASP A 87 15.08 16.91 19.57
C ASP A 87 14.94 15.46 19.09
N MET A 88 14.21 15.30 18.00
CA MET A 88 13.96 14.02 17.35
C MET A 88 14.52 14.02 15.92
N SER A 89 15.41 14.94 15.58
CA SER A 89 15.90 15.13 14.21
C SER A 89 16.39 13.82 13.55
N ASP A 90 17.10 12.98 14.30
CA ASP A 90 17.61 11.68 13.82
C ASP A 90 16.53 10.64 13.50
N ILE A 91 15.36 10.72 14.16
CA ILE A 91 14.30 9.70 14.06
C ILE A 91 12.93 10.27 13.65
N TRP A 92 12.87 11.56 13.34
CA TRP A 92 11.62 12.28 13.06
C TRP A 92 10.84 11.63 11.93
N GLY A 93 11.52 11.24 10.85
CA GLY A 93 10.89 10.56 9.72
C GLY A 93 10.20 9.26 10.14
N TYR A 94 10.87 8.43 10.94
CA TYR A 94 10.31 7.18 11.42
C TYR A 94 9.11 7.40 12.34
N VAL A 95 9.19 8.38 13.24
CA VAL A 95 8.11 8.66 14.20
C VAL A 95 6.90 9.33 13.54
N ALA A 96 7.14 10.29 12.64
CA ALA A 96 6.08 11.04 11.97
C ALA A 96 5.35 10.21 10.90
N TYR A 97 6.08 9.42 10.11
CA TYR A 97 5.52 8.62 9.01
C TYR A 97 5.27 7.16 9.40
N GLY A 98 5.75 6.71 10.56
CA GLY A 98 5.61 5.34 11.04
C GLY A 98 4.18 4.77 10.93
N PRO A 99 3.14 5.50 11.37
CA PRO A 99 1.77 5.02 11.24
C PRO A 99 1.27 4.86 9.80
N LEU A 100 1.72 5.73 8.89
CA LEU A 100 1.38 5.62 7.47
C LEU A 100 2.09 4.42 6.83
N LEU A 101 3.38 4.25 7.14
CA LEU A 101 4.22 3.18 6.60
C LEU A 101 3.73 1.80 7.05
N SER A 102 3.49 1.59 8.34
CA SER A 102 3.01 0.31 8.89
C SER A 102 1.65 -0.10 8.28
N PHE A 103 0.72 0.86 8.13
CA PHE A 103 -0.58 0.61 7.51
C PHE A 103 -0.42 0.29 6.02
N SER A 104 0.43 1.03 5.31
CA SER A 104 0.68 0.80 3.89
C SER A 104 1.35 -0.55 3.64
N LEU A 105 2.21 -1.02 4.56
CA LEU A 105 2.81 -2.36 4.50
C LEU A 105 1.77 -3.48 4.73
N LEU A 106 0.80 -3.25 5.62
CA LEU A 106 -0.33 -4.17 5.77
C LEU A 106 -1.13 -4.27 4.49
N ASP A 107 -1.46 -3.12 3.88
CA ASP A 107 -2.20 -3.05 2.61
C ASP A 107 -1.43 -3.72 1.46
N LEU A 108 -0.11 -3.48 1.38
CA LEU A 108 0.80 -4.10 0.41
C LEU A 108 0.79 -5.63 0.52
N THR A 109 0.73 -6.18 1.73
CA THR A 109 0.79 -7.64 1.96
C THR A 109 -0.57 -8.32 1.96
N THR A 110 -1.65 -7.57 1.74
CA THR A 110 -3.04 -8.07 1.76
C THR A 110 -3.79 -7.67 0.50
N ARG A 111 -4.50 -6.54 0.52
CA ARG A 111 -5.34 -6.06 -0.57
C ARG A 111 -4.56 -5.93 -1.88
N GLN A 112 -3.33 -5.42 -1.85
CA GLN A 112 -2.52 -5.25 -3.05
C GLN A 112 -2.20 -6.60 -3.71
N VAL A 113 -1.77 -7.59 -2.93
CA VAL A 113 -1.52 -8.96 -3.42
C VAL A 113 -2.78 -9.53 -4.08
N LEU A 114 -3.95 -9.36 -3.46
CA LEU A 114 -5.21 -9.81 -4.05
C LEU A 114 -5.54 -9.12 -5.37
N ILE A 115 -5.27 -7.83 -5.49
CA ILE A 115 -5.49 -7.09 -6.74
C ILE A 115 -4.53 -7.56 -7.81
N HIS A 116 -3.25 -7.78 -7.48
CA HIS A 116 -2.24 -8.30 -8.38
C HIS A 116 -2.64 -9.68 -8.92
N GLU A 117 -2.92 -10.63 -8.04
CA GLU A 117 -3.37 -11.96 -8.45
C GLU A 117 -4.73 -11.94 -9.15
N GLY A 118 -5.62 -11.03 -8.73
CA GLY A 118 -6.89 -10.76 -9.40
C GLY A 118 -6.70 -10.32 -10.85
N GLY A 119 -5.66 -9.53 -11.14
CA GLY A 119 -5.28 -9.13 -12.49
C GLY A 119 -4.91 -10.33 -13.37
N HIS A 120 -4.03 -11.21 -12.88
CA HIS A 120 -3.68 -12.44 -13.57
C HIS A 120 -4.90 -13.35 -13.79
N TYR A 121 -5.70 -13.56 -12.74
CA TYR A 121 -6.92 -14.34 -12.78
C TYR A 121 -7.87 -13.86 -13.88
N LEU A 122 -8.13 -12.55 -13.94
CA LEU A 122 -9.01 -11.93 -14.92
C LEU A 122 -8.44 -12.01 -16.34
N ALA A 123 -7.14 -11.76 -16.51
CA ALA A 123 -6.48 -11.88 -17.82
C ALA A 123 -6.54 -13.31 -18.36
N LEU A 124 -6.31 -14.32 -17.52
CA LEU A 124 -6.45 -15.72 -17.90
C LEU A 124 -7.86 -16.04 -18.36
N LYS A 125 -8.88 -15.64 -17.58
CA LYS A 125 -10.30 -15.82 -17.94
C LYS A 125 -10.68 -15.10 -19.24
N LEU A 126 -10.05 -13.97 -19.54
CA LEU A 126 -10.31 -13.19 -20.74
C LEU A 126 -9.70 -13.83 -21.99
N PHE A 127 -8.44 -14.28 -21.91
CA PHE A 127 -7.67 -14.70 -23.08
C PHE A 127 -7.69 -16.21 -23.38
N TYR A 128 -8.09 -17.05 -22.43
CA TYR A 128 -8.15 -18.50 -22.63
C TYR A 128 -9.55 -19.07 -22.47
N GLU A 129 -9.86 -20.11 -23.25
CA GLU A 129 -11.13 -20.84 -23.13
C GLU A 129 -11.06 -21.85 -21.98
N LYS A 130 -12.17 -21.96 -21.23
CA LYS A 130 -12.38 -23.00 -20.20
C LYS A 130 -11.30 -23.10 -19.11
N VAL A 131 -10.49 -22.06 -18.92
CA VAL A 131 -9.49 -22.02 -17.84
C VAL A 131 -10.16 -21.87 -16.47
N GLN A 132 -9.64 -22.59 -15.47
CA GLN A 132 -10.08 -22.52 -14.08
C GLN A 132 -8.92 -22.06 -13.19
N PRO A 133 -8.52 -20.78 -13.29
CA PRO A 133 -7.46 -20.24 -12.45
C PRO A 133 -7.92 -20.19 -10.99
N THR A 134 -6.99 -20.31 -10.05
CA THR A 134 -7.21 -20.19 -8.61
C THR A 134 -6.17 -19.27 -8.01
N ILE A 135 -6.59 -18.38 -7.11
CA ILE A 135 -5.68 -17.47 -6.38
C ILE A 135 -5.31 -18.12 -5.06
N GLU A 136 -4.02 -18.14 -4.74
CA GLU A 136 -3.49 -18.54 -3.44
C GLU A 136 -2.63 -17.41 -2.88
N VAL A 137 -2.82 -17.09 -1.60
CA VAL A 137 -2.06 -16.07 -0.90
C VAL A 137 -1.22 -16.70 0.21
N TYR A 138 0.05 -16.30 0.25
CA TYR A 138 1.01 -16.64 1.29
C TYR A 138 1.36 -15.35 2.05
N PRO A 139 0.75 -15.10 3.22
CA PRO A 139 0.92 -13.85 3.96
C PRO A 139 2.39 -13.49 4.18
N LEU A 140 2.72 -12.21 3.97
CA LEU A 140 4.09 -11.64 4.02
C LEU A 140 5.07 -12.14 2.95
N ILE A 141 4.69 -13.11 2.13
CA ILE A 141 5.52 -13.65 1.04
C ILE A 141 5.01 -13.14 -0.32
N GLY A 142 3.71 -13.22 -0.57
CA GLY A 142 3.08 -12.80 -1.82
C GLY A 142 1.87 -13.64 -2.19
N GLY A 143 1.52 -13.63 -3.48
CA GLY A 143 0.42 -14.40 -4.05
C GLY A 143 0.89 -15.25 -5.23
N ILE A 144 0.08 -16.22 -5.61
CA ILE A 144 0.23 -17.00 -6.84
C ILE A 144 -1.14 -17.27 -7.42
N THR A 145 -1.33 -16.92 -8.68
CA THR A 145 -2.45 -17.40 -9.51
C THR A 145 -2.03 -18.69 -10.18
N ARG A 146 -2.64 -19.81 -9.78
CA ARG A 146 -2.41 -21.12 -10.41
C ARG A 146 -3.37 -21.30 -11.58
N TRP A 147 -2.88 -21.87 -12.67
CA TRP A 147 -3.71 -22.38 -13.74
C TRP A 147 -3.02 -23.56 -14.43
N SER A 148 -3.81 -24.41 -15.08
CA SER A 148 -3.30 -25.38 -16.05
C SER A 148 -3.25 -24.73 -17.43
N SER A 149 -2.13 -24.88 -18.14
CA SER A 149 -1.96 -24.31 -19.50
C SER A 149 -3.12 -24.75 -20.41
N PRO A 150 -3.99 -23.83 -20.84
CA PRO A 150 -5.14 -24.19 -21.66
C PRO A 150 -4.70 -24.50 -23.09
N SER A 151 -5.33 -25.47 -23.72
CA SER A 151 -5.05 -25.81 -25.11
C SER A 151 -5.56 -24.76 -26.10
N HIS A 152 -6.57 -23.96 -25.73
CA HIS A 152 -7.27 -23.06 -26.64
C HIS A 152 -7.36 -21.62 -26.11
N LEU A 153 -7.12 -20.66 -27.01
CA LEU A 153 -7.31 -19.23 -26.77
C LEU A 153 -8.77 -18.86 -26.98
N SER A 154 -9.27 -17.88 -26.22
CA SER A 154 -10.58 -17.24 -26.47
C SER A 154 -10.54 -16.41 -27.75
N ASP A 155 -11.68 -15.84 -28.18
CA ASP A 155 -11.69 -14.95 -29.34
C ASP A 155 -10.84 -13.69 -29.14
N TRP A 156 -10.79 -13.17 -27.91
CA TRP A 156 -9.87 -12.09 -27.55
C TRP A 156 -8.41 -12.55 -27.58
N GLY A 157 -8.12 -13.75 -27.05
CA GLY A 157 -6.78 -14.32 -27.10
C GLY A 157 -6.30 -14.60 -28.53
N LYS A 158 -7.19 -15.10 -29.41
CA LYS A 158 -6.91 -15.34 -30.83
C LYS A 158 -6.54 -14.05 -31.56
N ARG A 159 -7.23 -12.94 -31.27
CA ARG A 159 -6.93 -11.62 -31.85
C ARG A 159 -5.59 -11.07 -31.42
N LEU A 160 -5.23 -11.29 -30.15
CA LEU A 160 -3.95 -10.83 -29.60
C LEU A 160 -2.78 -11.70 -30.07
N GLY A 161 -3.02 -12.99 -30.28
CA GLY A 161 -2.01 -13.99 -30.62
C GLY A 161 -1.37 -14.63 -29.38
N ARG A 162 -0.99 -15.91 -29.46
CA ARG A 162 -0.55 -16.69 -28.30
C ARG A 162 0.64 -16.06 -27.56
N GLU A 163 1.66 -15.63 -28.29
CA GLU A 163 2.88 -15.03 -27.71
C GLU A 163 2.55 -13.76 -26.91
N ASN A 164 1.69 -12.91 -27.46
CA ASN A 164 1.29 -11.67 -26.80
C ASN A 164 0.34 -11.89 -25.62
N VAL A 165 -0.45 -12.98 -25.63
CA VAL A 165 -1.32 -13.34 -24.49
C VAL A 165 -0.50 -13.68 -23.26
N GLU A 166 0.60 -14.41 -23.39
CA GLU A 166 1.45 -14.75 -22.24
C GLU A 166 2.10 -13.50 -21.64
N ALA A 167 2.61 -12.60 -22.48
CA ALA A 167 3.10 -11.30 -22.03
C ALA A 167 2.01 -10.46 -21.36
N ALA A 168 0.79 -10.43 -21.93
CA ALA A 168 -0.34 -9.70 -21.36
C ALA A 168 -0.78 -10.26 -20.01
N VAL A 169 -0.82 -11.59 -19.86
CA VAL A 169 -1.12 -12.24 -18.58
C VAL A 169 -0.03 -11.91 -17.56
N ALA A 170 1.25 -11.97 -17.90
CA ALA A 170 2.34 -11.60 -17.00
C ALA A 170 2.27 -10.12 -16.57
N ALA A 171 1.89 -9.21 -17.46
CA ALA A 171 1.71 -7.79 -17.11
C ALA A 171 0.44 -7.52 -16.28
N ALA A 172 -0.56 -8.39 -16.35
CA ALA A 172 -1.92 -8.10 -15.88
C ALA A 172 -1.99 -7.79 -14.38
N GLY A 173 -1.19 -8.45 -13.54
CA GLY A 173 -1.18 -8.18 -12.10
C GLY A 173 -0.78 -6.75 -11.79
N VAL A 174 0.35 -6.31 -12.33
CA VAL A 174 0.88 -4.95 -12.14
C VAL A 174 -0.02 -3.91 -12.79
N VAL A 175 -0.62 -4.22 -13.95
CA VAL A 175 -1.59 -3.31 -14.56
C VAL A 175 -2.81 -3.13 -13.66
N ALA A 176 -3.33 -4.21 -13.06
CA ALA A 176 -4.46 -4.14 -12.15
C ALA A 176 -4.13 -3.35 -10.87
N THR A 177 -2.93 -3.53 -10.30
CA THR A 177 -2.50 -2.76 -9.13
C THR A 177 -2.39 -1.27 -9.46
N GLN A 178 -1.81 -0.91 -10.62
CA GLN A 178 -1.71 0.49 -11.05
C GLN A 178 -3.09 1.10 -11.34
N LEU A 179 -3.98 0.37 -12.00
CA LEU A 179 -5.37 0.80 -12.23
C LEU A 179 -6.13 1.06 -10.93
N MET A 180 -5.77 0.38 -9.84
CA MET A 180 -6.36 0.61 -8.52
C MET A 180 -5.62 1.71 -7.73
N ASN A 181 -4.30 1.85 -7.90
CA ASN A 181 -3.50 2.88 -7.23
C ASN A 181 -3.92 4.30 -7.66
N VAL A 182 -4.23 4.51 -8.94
CA VAL A 182 -4.68 5.82 -9.45
C VAL A 182 -5.94 6.34 -8.74
N PRO A 183 -7.09 5.64 -8.74
CA PRO A 183 -8.28 6.11 -8.03
C PRO A 183 -8.06 6.15 -6.52
N THR A 184 -7.27 5.23 -5.95
CA THR A 184 -6.92 5.27 -4.51
C THR A 184 -6.20 6.57 -4.16
N LEU A 185 -5.25 7.01 -4.98
CA LEU A 185 -4.52 8.25 -4.78
C LEU A 185 -5.41 9.49 -4.97
N VAL A 186 -6.27 9.49 -5.99
CA VAL A 186 -7.24 10.58 -6.24
C VAL A 186 -8.22 10.71 -5.07
N VAL A 187 -8.82 9.61 -4.63
CA VAL A 187 -9.74 9.59 -3.50
C VAL A 187 -9.01 10.00 -2.22
N GLY A 188 -7.80 9.49 -1.99
CA GLY A 188 -6.98 9.85 -0.83
C GLY A 188 -6.72 11.35 -0.74
N HIS A 189 -6.37 11.95 -1.87
CA HIS A 189 -6.09 13.38 -1.98
C HIS A 189 -7.28 14.27 -1.63
N TYR A 190 -8.45 13.97 -2.18
CA TYR A 190 -9.65 14.79 -1.93
C TYR A 190 -10.34 14.48 -0.60
N LEU A 191 -10.23 13.24 -0.08
CA LEU A 191 -10.79 12.87 1.22
C LEU A 191 -10.06 13.56 2.37
N GLY A 192 -8.73 13.70 2.24
CA GLY A 192 -7.88 14.30 3.27
C GLY A 192 -7.92 13.55 4.60
N GLY A 193 -7.41 14.21 5.64
CA GLY A 193 -7.32 13.63 6.98
C GLY A 193 -6.50 12.34 7.03
N GLN A 194 -6.74 11.53 8.07
CA GLN A 194 -5.98 10.31 8.31
C GLN A 194 -6.21 9.24 7.24
N ILE A 195 -7.48 8.97 6.90
CA ILE A 195 -7.84 7.94 5.92
C ILE A 195 -7.30 8.33 4.54
N GLY A 196 -7.43 9.59 4.13
CA GLY A 196 -6.87 10.06 2.87
C GLY A 196 -5.35 9.89 2.81
N SER A 197 -4.65 10.20 3.90
CA SER A 197 -3.20 10.02 4.00
C SER A 197 -2.77 8.54 3.90
N TYR A 198 -3.57 7.62 4.46
CA TYR A 198 -3.33 6.18 4.28
C TYR A 198 -3.51 5.73 2.85
N LEU A 199 -4.58 6.16 2.18
CA LEU A 199 -4.82 5.80 0.79
C LEU A 199 -3.69 6.30 -0.11
N GLU A 200 -3.25 7.56 0.08
CA GLU A 200 -2.10 8.10 -0.65
C GLU A 200 -0.83 7.29 -0.37
N ALA A 201 -0.48 7.07 0.91
CA ALA A 201 0.73 6.33 1.28
C ALA A 201 0.71 4.89 0.74
N SER A 202 -0.44 4.21 0.86
CA SER A 202 -0.66 2.87 0.30
C SER A 202 -0.43 2.84 -1.21
N ALA A 203 -0.92 3.82 -1.97
CA ALA A 203 -0.73 3.86 -3.42
C ALA A 203 0.76 4.01 -3.80
N TYR A 204 1.52 4.84 -3.08
CA TYR A 204 2.97 4.97 -3.31
C TYR A 204 3.76 3.73 -2.90
N ILE A 205 3.46 3.17 -1.73
CA ILE A 205 4.14 1.96 -1.25
C ILE A 205 3.81 0.75 -2.13
N SER A 206 2.58 0.65 -2.64
CA SER A 206 2.16 -0.31 -3.66
C SER A 206 3.00 -0.18 -4.94
N ALA A 207 3.10 1.03 -5.50
CA ALA A 207 3.93 1.27 -6.68
C ALA A 207 5.42 1.00 -6.43
N LEU A 208 5.94 1.32 -5.25
CA LEU A 208 7.30 0.98 -4.85
C LEU A 208 7.50 -0.53 -4.73
N GLY A 209 6.52 -1.25 -4.17
CA GLY A 209 6.52 -2.71 -4.08
C GLY A 209 6.57 -3.35 -5.48
N ASP A 210 5.71 -2.91 -6.39
CA ASP A 210 5.71 -3.37 -7.79
C ASP A 210 7.03 -3.05 -8.50
N ALA A 211 7.62 -1.88 -8.24
CA ALA A 211 8.90 -1.50 -8.82
C ALA A 211 10.07 -2.31 -8.27
N THR A 212 10.10 -2.59 -6.96
CA THR A 212 11.13 -3.47 -6.37
C THR A 212 10.95 -4.92 -6.83
N TYR A 213 9.73 -5.41 -6.97
CA TYR A 213 9.43 -6.70 -7.57
C TYR A 213 9.90 -6.77 -9.03
N ALA A 214 9.70 -5.70 -9.82
CA ALA A 214 10.26 -5.61 -11.16
C ALA A 214 11.78 -5.74 -11.17
N LEU A 215 12.48 -4.92 -10.38
CA LEU A 215 13.94 -4.96 -10.31
C LEU A 215 14.49 -6.29 -9.82
N SER A 216 13.73 -7.03 -8.99
CA SER A 216 14.14 -8.36 -8.53
C SER A 216 14.41 -9.33 -9.68
N ALA A 217 13.73 -9.17 -10.83
CA ALA A 217 13.92 -10.02 -12.00
C ALA A 217 15.35 -9.98 -12.58
N LEU A 218 16.12 -8.92 -12.31
CA LEU A 218 17.52 -8.80 -12.71
C LEU A 218 18.43 -9.83 -12.01
N PHE A 219 18.01 -10.34 -10.86
CA PHE A 219 18.77 -11.27 -10.03
C PHE A 219 18.21 -12.69 -10.03
N LEU A 220 17.08 -12.91 -10.70
CA LEU A 220 16.42 -14.21 -10.78
C LEU A 220 16.88 -15.00 -12.01
N LYS A 221 16.79 -16.33 -11.91
CA LYS A 221 17.05 -17.23 -13.04
C LYS A 221 15.97 -17.04 -14.11
N ALA A 222 16.34 -17.22 -15.38
CA ALA A 222 15.39 -17.17 -16.51
C ALA A 222 14.26 -18.21 -16.42
N SER A 223 14.44 -19.28 -15.65
CA SER A 223 13.42 -20.29 -15.36
C SER A 223 12.44 -19.88 -14.25
N SER A 224 12.62 -18.71 -13.63
CA SER A 224 11.71 -18.18 -12.61
C SER A 224 10.32 -17.93 -13.18
N SER A 225 9.29 -18.17 -12.38
CA SER A 225 7.90 -17.87 -12.69
C SER A 225 7.53 -16.40 -12.50
N SER A 226 8.48 -15.55 -12.06
CA SER A 226 8.26 -14.12 -11.86
C SER A 226 7.73 -13.44 -13.13
N ASP A 227 6.72 -12.60 -12.95
CA ASP A 227 6.05 -11.85 -14.02
C ASP A 227 7.06 -11.06 -14.85
N PHE A 228 7.99 -10.38 -14.19
CA PHE A 228 8.97 -9.53 -14.85
C PHE A 228 10.11 -10.32 -15.51
N VAL A 229 10.37 -11.55 -15.07
CA VAL A 229 11.23 -12.47 -15.83
C VAL A 229 10.53 -12.90 -17.11
N GLN A 230 9.22 -13.14 -17.07
CA GLN A 230 8.44 -13.46 -18.27
C GLN A 230 8.36 -12.26 -19.23
N LEU A 231 8.03 -11.07 -18.74
CA LEU A 231 7.98 -9.85 -19.55
C LEU A 231 9.32 -9.52 -20.22
N ASN A 232 10.44 -9.78 -19.54
CA ASN A 232 11.76 -9.57 -20.12
C ASN A 232 12.04 -10.52 -21.30
N LYS A 233 11.52 -11.75 -21.29
CA LYS A 233 11.60 -12.67 -22.45
C LYS A 233 10.88 -12.11 -23.68
N TYR A 234 9.85 -11.29 -23.45
CA TYR A 234 9.08 -10.59 -24.47
C TYR A 234 9.62 -9.18 -24.77
N GLY A 235 10.84 -8.86 -24.31
CA GLY A 235 11.53 -7.59 -24.63
C GLY A 235 11.21 -6.41 -23.72
N ILE A 236 10.40 -6.60 -22.67
CA ILE A 236 10.09 -5.54 -21.70
C ILE A 236 11.09 -5.60 -20.55
N HIS A 237 12.09 -4.72 -20.59
CA HIS A 237 13.17 -4.73 -19.63
C HIS A 237 12.69 -4.38 -18.20
N PRO A 238 13.14 -5.08 -17.13
CA PRO A 238 12.72 -4.81 -15.75
C PRO A 238 12.86 -3.36 -15.28
N PHE A 239 13.92 -2.64 -15.69
CA PHE A 239 14.06 -1.21 -15.41
C PHE A 239 12.94 -0.36 -16.00
N ILE A 240 12.48 -0.68 -17.22
CA ILE A 240 11.40 0.08 -17.87
C ILE A 240 10.10 -0.13 -17.10
N SER A 241 9.83 -1.36 -16.68
CA SER A 241 8.68 -1.68 -15.83
C SER A 241 8.73 -0.93 -14.51
N ALA A 242 9.85 -0.99 -13.78
CA ALA A 242 10.03 -0.30 -12.51
C ALA A 242 9.84 1.22 -12.64
N ALA A 243 10.46 1.82 -13.65
CA ALA A 243 10.34 3.25 -13.90
C ALA A 243 8.89 3.65 -14.22
N THR A 244 8.20 2.88 -15.06
CA THR A 244 6.82 3.17 -15.46
C THR A 244 5.87 3.09 -14.25
N THR A 245 6.00 2.04 -13.45
CA THR A 245 5.21 1.83 -12.23
C THR A 245 5.38 2.98 -11.23
N LEU A 246 6.58 3.53 -11.08
CA LEU A 246 6.82 4.68 -10.19
C LEU A 246 6.33 6.01 -10.79
N LEU A 247 6.45 6.19 -12.10
CA LEU A 247 6.09 7.44 -12.77
C LEU A 247 4.58 7.70 -12.75
N ILE A 248 3.75 6.66 -12.84
CA ILE A 248 2.27 6.79 -12.85
C ILE A 248 1.75 7.55 -11.61
N PRO A 249 1.95 7.08 -10.36
CA PRO A 249 1.43 7.77 -9.19
C PRO A 249 2.03 9.18 -9.02
N LEU A 250 3.30 9.38 -9.39
CA LEU A 250 3.94 10.70 -9.36
C LEU A 250 3.31 11.68 -10.36
N ALA A 251 3.02 11.22 -11.58
CA ALA A 251 2.33 12.02 -12.59
C ALA A 251 0.91 12.38 -12.14
N VAL A 252 0.16 11.42 -11.58
CA VAL A 252 -1.19 11.67 -11.05
C VAL A 252 -1.15 12.68 -9.91
N LYS A 253 -0.24 12.53 -8.94
CA LYS A 253 -0.12 13.50 -7.85
C LYS A 253 0.26 14.89 -8.35
N SER A 254 1.19 14.97 -9.30
CA SER A 254 1.61 16.25 -9.89
C SER A 254 0.45 16.94 -10.58
N ALA A 255 -0.39 16.18 -11.31
CA ALA A 255 -1.60 16.70 -11.94
C ALA A 255 -2.61 17.20 -10.90
N LEU A 256 -2.84 16.45 -9.82
CA LEU A 256 -3.75 16.86 -8.73
C LEU A 256 -3.29 18.16 -8.06
N LEU A 257 -1.99 18.27 -7.73
CA LEU A 257 -1.43 19.49 -7.14
C LEU A 257 -1.53 20.69 -8.10
N TYR A 258 -1.37 20.47 -9.39
CA TYR A 258 -1.55 21.50 -10.41
C TYR A 258 -3.01 21.97 -10.50
N LEU A 259 -3.98 21.04 -10.48
CA LEU A 259 -5.41 21.37 -10.48
C LEU A 259 -5.83 22.16 -9.23
N ASP A 260 -5.32 21.79 -8.05
CA ASP A 260 -5.55 22.52 -6.81
C ASP A 260 -5.01 23.95 -6.87
N LYS A 261 -3.84 24.14 -7.50
CA LYS A 261 -3.27 25.47 -7.72
C LYS A 261 -4.17 26.31 -8.61
N LEU A 262 -4.57 25.78 -9.77
CA LEU A 262 -5.47 26.50 -10.70
C LEU A 262 -6.80 26.89 -10.04
N ARG A 263 -7.35 26.01 -9.19
CA ARG A 263 -8.58 26.30 -8.44
C ARG A 263 -8.40 27.41 -7.41
N LYS A 264 -7.25 27.49 -6.74
CA LYS A 264 -6.96 28.57 -5.77
C LYS A 264 -6.81 29.91 -6.48
N ASP A 265 -6.09 29.91 -7.60
CA ASP A 265 -5.84 31.11 -8.39
C ASP A 265 -7.16 31.67 -8.95
N SER A 266 -8.07 30.82 -9.46
CA SER A 266 -9.38 31.26 -9.97
C SER A 266 -10.32 31.83 -8.90
N ILE A 267 -10.26 31.32 -7.67
CA ILE A 267 -11.03 31.88 -6.54
C ILE A 267 -10.47 33.25 -6.16
N SER A 268 -9.13 33.42 -6.16
CA SER A 268 -8.49 34.69 -5.81
C SER A 268 -8.75 35.83 -6.80
N GLU A 269 -9.00 35.52 -8.08
CA GLU A 269 -9.38 36.53 -9.09
C GLU A 269 -10.87 36.92 -9.01
N SER A 270 -11.69 36.15 -8.28
CA SER A 270 -13.14 36.36 -8.15
C SER A 270 -13.56 37.12 -6.88
N VAL A 271 -12.60 37.50 -6.03
CA VAL A 271 -12.78 38.24 -4.76
C VAL A 271 -12.13 39.60 -4.87
#